data_AF-A0A969H2D6-F1
#
_entry.id   AF-A0A969H2D6-F1
#
_cell.length_a   1.000
_cell.length_b   1.000
_cell.length_c   1.000
_cell.angle_alpha   90.00
_cell.angle_beta   90.00
_cell.angle_gamma   90.00
#
_symmetry.space_group_name_H-M   'P 1'
#
loop_
_entity.id
_entity.type
_entity.pdbx_description
1 polymer ?
#
loop_
_entity_poly.entity_id
_entity_poly.type
_entity_poly.pdbx_seq_one_letter_code
_entity_poly.pdbx_strand_id
1 'polypeptide(L)'
;MKTTQVTKIALLSFTLTVINIAAILSGYAVYYALRPVNQLLIQIPVALGTSVAALVALLLVIKHIPLRKLSRSATGQGQLMKLLPDSAGDYAWIFVGAMLWVPLIFLPLHFTTQGYVSSAGNIVGIWLFQLAANGIGLPVGRYLILGAALFLLPK
;
A
#
# COMPACT_ATOMS: atom_id res chain seq x y z
N MET A 1 11.54 15.69 -12.61
CA MET A 1 11.12 15.28 -11.25
C MET A 1 12.36 15.21 -10.36
N LYS A 2 12.33 15.69 -9.11
CA LYS A 2 13.53 15.64 -8.24
C LYS A 2 13.83 14.19 -7.84
N THR A 3 15.09 13.81 -7.69
CA THR A 3 15.51 12.42 -7.35
C THR A 3 14.80 11.89 -6.10
N THR A 4 14.63 12.72 -5.08
CA THR A 4 13.91 12.38 -3.84
C THR A 4 12.44 12.03 -4.07
N GLN A 5 11.78 12.68 -5.03
CA GLN A 5 10.38 12.41 -5.38
C GLN A 5 10.24 11.10 -6.14
N VAL A 6 11.21 10.78 -7.02
CA VAL A 6 11.26 9.48 -7.72
C VAL A 6 11.39 8.33 -6.72
N THR A 7 12.34 8.43 -5.79
CA THR A 7 12.55 7.41 -4.74
C THR A 7 11.31 7.23 -3.87
N LYS A 8 10.66 8.34 -3.48
CA LYS A 8 9.39 8.32 -2.73
C LYS A 8 8.31 7.54 -3.47
N ILE A 9 8.06 7.89 -4.73
CA ILE A 9 7.04 7.24 -5.56
C ILE A 9 7.35 5.76 -5.73
N ALA A 10 8.61 5.41 -6.03
CA ALA A 10 9.03 4.02 -6.21
C ALA A 10 8.83 3.19 -4.93
N LEU A 11 9.22 3.71 -3.77
CA LEU A 11 9.09 3.01 -2.49
C LEU A 11 7.61 2.80 -2.11
N LEU A 12 6.80 3.85 -2.20
CA LEU A 12 5.38 3.79 -1.83
C LEU A 12 4.60 2.89 -2.77
N SER A 13 4.82 3.02 -4.08
CA SER A 13 4.18 2.17 -5.07
C SER A 13 4.52 0.69 -4.84
N PHE A 14 5.79 0.36 -4.64
CA PHE A 14 6.23 -1.00 -4.34
C PHE A 14 5.58 -1.54 -3.06
N THR A 15 5.61 -0.74 -1.99
CA THR A 15 5.02 -1.11 -0.69
C THR A 15 3.53 -1.39 -0.82
N LEU A 16 2.80 -0.54 -1.54
CA LEU A 16 1.37 -0.76 -1.80
C LEU A 16 1.13 -2.05 -2.59
N THR A 17 1.94 -2.35 -3.61
CA THR A 17 1.80 -3.59 -4.36
C THR A 17 1.98 -4.81 -3.46
N VAL A 18 2.99 -4.81 -2.58
CA VAL A 18 3.23 -5.90 -1.62
C VAL A 18 2.05 -6.05 -0.66
N ILE A 19 1.54 -4.94 -0.12
CA ILE A 19 0.35 -4.95 0.76
C ILE A 19 -0.86 -5.55 0.04
N ASN A 20 -1.10 -5.15 -1.22
CA ASN A 20 -2.22 -5.66 -2.01
C ASN A 20 -2.10 -7.16 -2.28
N ILE A 21 -0.91 -7.65 -2.61
CA ILE A 21 -0.67 -9.09 -2.78
C ILE A 21 -0.94 -9.83 -1.46
N ALA A 22 -0.41 -9.34 -0.35
CA ALA A 22 -0.64 -9.93 0.97
C ALA A 22 -2.14 -9.92 1.35
N ALA A 23 -2.85 -8.84 1.04
CA ALA A 23 -4.29 -8.71 1.25
C ALA A 23 -5.08 -9.78 0.47
N ILE A 24 -4.77 -9.97 -0.82
CA ILE A 24 -5.38 -11.03 -1.65
C ILE A 24 -5.10 -12.42 -1.05
N LEU A 25 -3.85 -12.71 -0.69
CA LEU A 25 -3.46 -14.00 -0.11
C LEU A 25 -4.16 -14.27 1.22
N SER A 26 -4.26 -13.25 2.08
CA SER A 26 -4.98 -13.36 3.35
C SER A 26 -6.49 -13.61 3.13
N GLY A 27 -7.10 -12.96 2.14
CA GLY A 27 -8.50 -13.20 1.76
C GLY A 27 -8.74 -14.64 1.33
N TYR A 28 -7.82 -15.23 0.55
CA TYR A 28 -7.87 -16.65 0.21
C TYR A 28 -7.71 -17.56 1.43
N ALA A 29 -6.79 -17.24 2.34
CA ALA A 29 -6.59 -18.02 3.56
C ALA A 29 -7.87 -18.02 4.45
N VAL A 30 -8.49 -16.86 4.65
CA VAL A 30 -9.74 -16.74 5.41
C VAL A 30 -10.89 -17.46 4.70
N TYR A 31 -10.99 -17.33 3.38
CA TYR A 31 -12.00 -18.07 2.61
C TYR A 31 -11.87 -19.58 2.78
N TYR A 32 -10.64 -20.11 2.73
CA TYR A 32 -10.40 -21.54 2.92
C TYR A 32 -10.83 -22.02 4.31
N ALA A 33 -10.64 -21.19 5.35
CA ALA A 33 -11.04 -21.51 6.71
C ALA A 33 -12.57 -21.45 6.94
N LEU A 34 -13.32 -20.65 6.17
CA LEU A 34 -14.75 -20.38 6.38
C LEU A 34 -15.67 -21.08 5.36
N ARG A 35 -15.16 -22.01 4.55
CA ARG A 35 -16.00 -22.74 3.56
C ARG A 35 -17.25 -23.32 4.24
N PRO A 36 -18.45 -23.19 3.65
CA PRO A 36 -18.73 -22.93 2.22
C PRO A 36 -19.17 -21.49 1.84
N VAL A 37 -18.89 -20.48 2.66
CA VAL A 37 -19.32 -19.07 2.39
C VAL A 37 -18.79 -18.56 1.04
N ASN A 38 -19.56 -17.71 0.34
CA ASN A 38 -19.15 -17.12 -0.94
C ASN A 38 -17.79 -16.39 -0.83
N GLN A 39 -16.86 -16.71 -1.74
CA GLN A 39 -15.51 -16.16 -1.75
C GLN A 39 -15.47 -14.63 -1.81
N LEU A 40 -16.31 -14.00 -2.65
CA LEU A 40 -16.32 -12.54 -2.79
C LEU A 40 -16.74 -11.84 -1.50
N LEU A 41 -17.69 -12.43 -0.76
CA LEU A 41 -18.17 -11.89 0.52
C LEU A 41 -17.07 -11.88 1.59
N ILE A 42 -16.09 -12.77 1.49
CA ILE A 42 -14.95 -12.82 2.42
C ILE A 42 -13.78 -11.98 1.91
N GLN A 43 -13.45 -12.10 0.62
CA GLN A 43 -12.27 -11.46 0.06
C GLN A 43 -12.31 -9.94 0.13
N ILE A 44 -13.45 -9.32 -0.22
CA ILE A 44 -13.58 -7.86 -0.22
C ILE A 44 -13.33 -7.25 1.17
N PRO A 45 -14.02 -7.66 2.25
CA PRO A 45 -13.80 -7.08 3.57
C PRO A 45 -12.43 -7.43 4.16
N VAL A 46 -11.93 -8.66 3.96
CA VAL A 46 -10.58 -9.04 4.43
C VAL A 46 -9.52 -8.21 3.72
N ALA A 47 -9.65 -8.03 2.41
CA ALA A 47 -8.74 -7.20 1.64
C ALA A 47 -8.71 -5.75 2.11
N LEU A 48 -9.89 -5.14 2.28
CA LEU A 48 -9.99 -3.77 2.78
C LEU A 48 -9.40 -3.65 4.20
N GLY A 49 -9.78 -4.56 5.09
CA GLY A 49 -9.29 -4.59 6.47
C GLY A 49 -7.78 -4.76 6.55
N THR A 50 -7.21 -5.68 5.78
CA THR A 50 -5.76 -5.91 5.73
C THR A 50 -5.02 -4.77 5.06
N SER A 51 -5.58 -4.13 4.03
CA SER A 51 -4.97 -2.96 3.38
C SER A 51 -4.91 -1.77 4.34
N VAL A 52 -6.00 -1.50 5.08
CA VAL A 52 -6.04 -0.46 6.12
C VAL A 52 -5.10 -0.81 7.27
N ALA A 53 -5.13 -2.05 7.76
CA ALA A 53 -4.28 -2.49 8.87
C ALA A 53 -2.80 -2.44 8.51
N ALA A 54 -2.41 -2.86 7.30
CA ALA A 54 -1.03 -2.77 6.82
C ALA A 54 -0.58 -1.32 6.68
N LEU A 55 -1.47 -0.44 6.22
CA LEU A 55 -1.18 0.98 6.17
C LEU A 55 -1.01 1.56 7.58
N VAL A 56 -1.88 1.23 8.54
CA VAL A 56 -1.73 1.63 9.95
C VAL A 56 -0.44 1.07 10.56
N ALA A 57 -0.12 -0.20 10.30
CA ALA A 57 1.11 -0.83 10.77
C ALA A 57 2.36 -0.12 10.25
N LEU A 58 2.36 0.28 8.97
CA LEU A 58 3.42 1.12 8.40
C LEU A 58 3.60 2.42 9.20
N LEU A 59 2.51 3.05 9.64
CA LEU A 59 2.58 4.26 10.48
C LEU A 59 3.15 3.99 11.86
N LEU A 60 2.74 2.90 12.49
CA LEU A 60 3.24 2.50 13.81
C LEU A 60 4.74 2.17 13.75
N VAL A 61 5.18 1.47 12.70
CA VAL A 61 6.61 1.21 12.46
C VAL A 61 7.37 2.53 12.33
N ILE A 62 6.86 3.49 11.55
CA ILE A 62 7.51 4.80 11.42
C ILE A 62 7.52 5.58 12.75
N LYS A 63 6.49 5.43 13.60
CA LYS A 63 6.45 6.03 14.95
C LYS A 63 7.57 5.49 15.86
N HIS A 64 7.94 4.21 15.74
CA HIS A 64 8.98 3.58 16.54
C HIS A 64 10.41 3.78 15.99
N ILE A 65 10.54 4.23 14.74
CA ILE A 65 11.80 4.80 14.27
C ILE A 65 12.03 6.07 15.11
N PRO A 66 13.21 6.28 15.74
CA PRO A 66 13.47 7.44 16.58
C PRO A 66 13.42 8.75 15.76
N LEU A 67 12.20 9.30 15.64
CA LEU A 67 11.84 10.51 14.88
C LEU A 67 12.58 11.76 15.39
N ARG A 68 13.19 11.71 16.58
CA ARG A 68 14.02 12.79 17.13
C ARG A 68 15.22 13.14 16.24
N LYS A 69 15.73 12.22 15.42
CA LYS A 69 16.80 12.52 14.43
C LYS A 69 16.25 13.00 13.07
N LEU A 70 15.01 12.69 12.73
CA LEU A 70 14.36 13.13 11.48
C LEU A 70 13.65 14.50 11.60
N SER A 71 13.39 14.97 12.83
CA SER A 71 12.60 16.17 13.14
C SER A 71 13.39 17.48 13.28
N ARG A 72 14.70 17.51 12.95
CA ARG A 72 15.48 18.76 12.91
C ARG A 72 15.34 19.43 11.53
N SER A 73 14.14 19.90 11.22
CA SER A 73 13.91 20.91 10.19
C SER A 73 13.10 22.02 10.85
N ALA A 74 13.56 23.26 10.74
CA ALA A 74 13.11 24.44 11.49
C ALA A 74 11.62 24.84 11.33
N THR A 75 10.81 24.00 10.68
CA THR A 75 9.40 24.24 10.34
C THR A 75 8.42 23.23 10.96
N GLY A 76 8.85 22.32 11.84
CA GLY A 76 7.94 21.42 12.59
C GLY A 76 7.21 20.35 11.76
N GLN A 77 7.25 20.41 10.43
CA GLN A 77 6.76 19.37 9.53
C GLN A 77 7.82 18.28 9.36
N GLY A 78 7.71 17.22 10.16
CA GLY A 78 8.65 16.09 10.16
C GLY A 78 8.77 15.39 8.80
N GLN A 79 9.89 14.70 8.57
CA GLN A 79 10.19 13.92 7.36
C GLN A 79 9.11 12.89 6.99
N LEU A 80 8.22 12.52 7.92
CA LEU A 80 7.00 11.75 7.69
C LEU A 80 6.07 12.39 6.64
N MET A 81 5.87 13.71 6.68
CA MET A 81 5.06 14.39 5.66
C MET A 81 5.76 14.37 4.30
N LYS A 82 7.10 14.36 4.26
CA LYS A 82 7.85 14.25 3.00
C LYS A 82 7.70 12.88 2.33
N LEU A 83 7.29 11.86 3.08
CA LEU A 83 6.98 10.53 2.54
C LEU A 83 5.54 10.43 2.05
N LEU A 84 4.69 11.43 2.28
CA LEU A 84 3.34 11.43 1.73
C LEU A 84 3.30 12.02 0.33
N PRO A 85 2.34 11.60 -0.51
CA PRO A 85 2.04 12.30 -1.75
C PRO A 85 1.54 13.72 -1.46
N ASP A 86 2.22 14.70 -2.05
CA ASP A 86 2.00 16.12 -1.78
C ASP A 86 1.08 16.78 -2.83
N SER A 87 0.87 16.10 -3.97
CA SER A 87 0.09 16.59 -5.09
C SER A 87 -0.75 15.48 -5.71
N ALA A 88 -1.81 15.83 -6.43
CA ALA A 88 -2.61 14.88 -7.20
C ALA A 88 -1.76 14.08 -8.21
N GLY A 89 -0.71 14.69 -8.76
CA GLY A 89 0.25 14.02 -9.64
C GLY A 89 1.03 12.92 -8.92
N ASP A 90 1.46 13.14 -7.67
CA ASP A 90 2.14 12.12 -6.87
C ASP A 90 1.24 10.90 -6.64
N TYR A 91 -0.06 11.12 -6.34
CA TYR A 91 -1.03 10.03 -6.22
C TYR A 91 -1.13 9.21 -7.50
N ALA A 92 -1.28 9.89 -8.64
CA ALA A 92 -1.37 9.21 -9.94
C ALA A 92 -0.12 8.38 -10.22
N TRP A 93 1.08 8.92 -9.98
CA TRP A 93 2.32 8.20 -10.19
C TRP A 93 2.55 7.03 -9.23
N ILE A 94 2.18 7.18 -7.96
CA ILE A 94 2.24 6.06 -7.00
C ILE A 94 1.31 4.94 -7.46
N PHE A 95 0.13 5.29 -7.95
CA PHE A 95 -0.87 4.35 -8.41
C PHE A 95 -0.42 3.59 -9.66
N VAL A 96 0.02 4.31 -10.69
CA VAL A 96 0.58 3.72 -11.91
C VAL A 96 1.79 2.86 -11.57
N GLY A 97 2.68 3.36 -10.70
CA GLY A 97 3.82 2.58 -10.21
C GLY A 97 3.38 1.27 -9.56
N ALA A 98 2.34 1.29 -8.71
CA ALA A 98 1.88 0.10 -8.00
C ALA A 98 1.37 -0.98 -8.98
N MET A 99 0.68 -0.55 -10.04
CA MET A 99 0.23 -1.44 -11.11
C MET A 99 1.41 -2.02 -11.90
N LEU A 100 2.44 -1.21 -12.21
CA LEU A 100 3.64 -1.65 -12.93
C LEU A 100 4.51 -2.63 -12.14
N TRP A 101 4.50 -2.55 -10.80
CA TRP A 101 5.18 -3.52 -9.96
C TRP A 101 4.57 -4.93 -10.03
N VAL A 102 3.27 -5.07 -10.37
CA VAL A 102 2.61 -6.39 -10.45
C VAL A 102 3.29 -7.32 -11.45
N PRO A 103 3.40 -6.98 -12.75
CA PRO A 103 4.08 -7.85 -13.70
C PRO A 103 5.55 -8.05 -13.32
N LEU A 104 6.20 -7.05 -12.73
CA LEU A 104 7.61 -7.16 -12.35
C LEU A 104 7.85 -8.14 -11.20
N ILE A 105 6.98 -8.17 -10.19
CA ILE A 105 7.03 -9.13 -9.08
C ILE A 105 6.64 -10.53 -9.59
N PHE A 106 5.71 -10.61 -10.54
CA PHE A 106 5.20 -11.88 -11.04
C PHE A 106 6.06 -12.50 -12.15
N LEU A 107 6.94 -11.72 -12.77
CA LEU A 107 7.84 -12.21 -13.80
C LEU A 107 8.78 -13.31 -13.29
N PRO A 108 9.45 -13.19 -12.13
CA PRO A 108 10.17 -14.31 -11.53
C PRO A 108 9.27 -15.52 -11.23
N LEU A 109 8.02 -15.28 -10.81
CA LEU A 109 7.06 -16.33 -10.46
C LEU A 109 6.48 -17.03 -11.71
N HIS A 110 6.60 -16.44 -12.90
CA HIS A 110 6.17 -17.05 -14.15
C HIS A 110 6.86 -18.40 -14.35
N PHE A 111 8.17 -18.44 -14.10
CA PHE A 111 8.99 -19.64 -14.30
C PHE A 111 8.71 -20.74 -13.27
N THR A 112 8.29 -20.38 -12.05
CA THR A 112 8.00 -21.35 -10.99
C THR A 112 6.56 -21.83 -10.98
N THR A 113 5.62 -21.02 -11.47
CA THR A 113 4.17 -21.32 -11.47
C THR A 113 3.64 -21.75 -12.84
N GLN A 114 4.55 -22.04 -13.79
CA GLN A 114 4.22 -22.37 -15.19
C GLN A 114 3.28 -21.33 -15.82
N GLY A 115 3.49 -20.06 -15.47
CA GLY A 115 2.76 -18.93 -16.01
C GLY A 115 1.37 -18.67 -15.44
N TYR A 116 0.84 -19.48 -14.50
CA TYR A 116 -0.50 -19.30 -13.94
C TYR A 116 -0.67 -17.90 -13.33
N VAL A 117 0.21 -17.51 -12.42
CA VAL A 117 0.11 -16.25 -11.66
C VAL A 117 0.32 -15.02 -12.54
N SER A 118 1.12 -15.16 -13.59
CA SER A 118 1.42 -14.13 -14.58
C SER A 118 0.46 -14.09 -15.78
N SER A 119 -0.59 -14.91 -15.79
CA SER A 119 -1.59 -14.87 -16.87
C SER A 119 -2.23 -13.47 -16.95
N ALA A 120 -2.57 -13.03 -18.16
CA ALA A 120 -3.16 -11.71 -18.36
C ALA A 120 -4.41 -11.49 -17.50
N GLY A 121 -5.25 -12.52 -17.34
CA GLY A 121 -6.43 -12.46 -16.47
C GLY A 121 -6.09 -12.21 -14.99
N ASN A 122 -5.04 -12.85 -14.47
CA ASN A 122 -4.60 -12.64 -13.09
C ASN A 122 -3.98 -11.25 -12.89
N ILE A 123 -3.18 -10.78 -13.84
CA ILE A 123 -2.61 -9.43 -13.80
C ILE A 123 -3.74 -8.38 -13.80
N VAL A 124 -4.70 -8.51 -14.72
CA VAL A 124 -5.86 -7.60 -14.80
C VAL A 124 -6.70 -7.67 -13.53
N GLY A 125 -6.94 -8.87 -12.99
CA GLY A 125 -7.67 -9.05 -11.74
C GLY A 125 -7.01 -8.32 -10.57
N ILE A 126 -5.68 -8.41 -10.45
CA ILE A 126 -4.92 -7.69 -9.42
C ILE A 126 -4.96 -6.18 -9.66
N TRP A 127 -4.87 -5.74 -10.91
CA TRP A 127 -4.98 -4.31 -11.23
C TRP A 127 -6.34 -3.75 -10.85
N LEU A 128 -7.43 -4.44 -11.15
CA LEU A 128 -8.79 -4.03 -10.73
C LEU A 128 -8.93 -4.00 -9.21
N PHE A 129 -8.36 -4.99 -8.53
CA PHE A 129 -8.31 -5.01 -7.07
C PHE A 129 -7.53 -3.81 -6.50
N GLN A 130 -6.32 -3.56 -7.00
CA GLN A 130 -5.48 -2.43 -6.60
C GLN A 130 -6.16 -1.10 -6.90
N LEU A 131 -6.92 -1.03 -8.00
CA LEU A 131 -7.65 0.18 -8.35
C LEU A 131 -8.63 0.58 -7.23
N ALA A 132 -9.44 -0.38 -6.79
CA ALA A 132 -10.39 -0.17 -5.70
C ALA A 132 -9.70 0.03 -4.35
N ALA A 133 -8.76 -0.85 -3.99
CA ALA A 133 -8.09 -0.84 -2.69
C ALA A 133 -7.24 0.41 -2.47
N ASN A 134 -6.40 0.78 -3.44
CA ASN A 134 -5.55 1.97 -3.33
C ASN A 134 -6.37 3.26 -3.45
N GLY A 135 -7.45 3.25 -4.24
CA GLY A 135 -8.36 4.39 -4.36
C GLY A 135 -8.98 4.81 -3.03
N ILE A 136 -9.23 3.85 -2.14
CA ILE A 136 -9.76 4.09 -0.79
C ILE A 136 -8.62 4.22 0.24
N GLY A 137 -7.65 3.31 0.19
CA GLY A 137 -6.59 3.18 1.19
C GLY A 137 -5.66 4.39 1.27
N LEU A 138 -5.31 4.98 0.13
CA LEU A 138 -4.42 6.15 0.09
C LEU A 138 -5.05 7.41 0.74
N PRO A 139 -6.28 7.82 0.38
CA PRO A 139 -6.97 8.90 1.07
C PRO A 139 -7.16 8.64 2.57
N VAL A 140 -7.68 7.46 2.94
CA VAL A 140 -7.91 7.09 4.34
C VAL A 140 -6.60 7.13 5.11
N GLY A 141 -5.54 6.57 4.54
CA GLY A 141 -4.21 6.59 5.12
C GLY A 141 -3.68 8.00 5.37
N ARG A 142 -3.81 8.91 4.39
CA ARG A 142 -3.45 10.32 4.57
C ARG A 142 -4.21 10.95 5.73
N TYR A 143 -5.53 10.76 5.81
CA TYR A 143 -6.32 11.32 6.90
C TYR A 143 -5.93 10.75 8.27
N LEU A 144 -5.66 9.44 8.36
CA LEU A 144 -5.18 8.81 9.58
C LEU A 144 -3.82 9.37 10.02
N ILE A 145 -2.91 9.63 9.08
CA ILE A 145 -1.60 10.21 9.39
C ILE A 145 -1.72 11.66 9.84
N LEU A 146 -2.52 12.47 9.14
CA LEU A 146 -2.76 13.86 9.52
C LEU A 146 -3.42 13.94 10.90
N GLY A 147 -4.42 13.10 11.15
CA GLY A 147 -5.05 12.96 12.47
C GLY A 147 -4.06 12.53 13.54
N ALA A 148 -3.26 11.50 13.29
CA ALA A 148 -2.25 11.03 14.24
C ALA A 148 -1.17 12.08 14.52
N ALA A 149 -0.72 12.84 13.50
CA ALA A 149 0.25 13.91 13.67
C ALA A 149 -0.27 15.03 14.60
N LEU A 150 -1.57 15.35 14.52
CA LEU A 150 -2.21 16.32 15.43
C LEU A 150 -2.24 15.85 16.89
N PHE A 151 -2.30 14.54 17.12
CA PHE A 151 -2.34 13.96 18.48
C PHE A 151 -0.96 13.57 19.04
N LEU A 152 0.02 13.31 18.18
CA LEU A 152 1.33 12.77 18.59
C LEU A 152 2.45 13.81 18.65
N LEU A 153 2.25 15.02 18.11
CA LEU A 153 3.20 16.12 18.28
C LEU A 153 3.04 16.70 19.71
N PRO A 154 4.12 16.79 20.50
CA PRO A 154 4.07 17.51 21.77
C PRO A 154 3.67 18.97 21.49
N LYS A 155 2.65 19.45 22.20
CA LYS A 155 2.23 20.85 22.16
C LYS A 155 3.33 21.77 22.67
#